data_AF-A0A6H9YLK8-F1
#
_entry.id   AF-A0A6H9YLK8-F1
#
_cell.length_a   1.000
_cell.length_b   1.000
_cell.length_c   1.000
_cell.angle_alpha   90.00
_cell.angle_beta   90.00
_cell.angle_gamma   90.00
#
_symmetry.space_group_name_H-M   'P 1'
#
loop_
_entity.id
_entity.type
_entity.pdbx_description
1 polymer ?
#
loop_
_entity_poly.entity_id
_entity_poly.type
_entity_poly.pdbx_seq_one_letter_code
_entity_poly.pdbx_strand_id
1 'polypeptide(L)'
;MPPYTRTALIIVIAAVGAARELGLVAIPLPQNARQIPQEVLRFRLRQGTLQFGFELGTGVRTYVSASTPYVLALGLLLSHQALLPTVLAGTAFGAGRALSAALTLWSRDPDRGATIAARMTWIKNVTATTILAALAALAALLIA
;
A
#
# COMPACT_ATOMS: atom_id res chain seq x y z
N MET A 1 6.52 -9.99 -22.93
CA MET A 1 5.92 -8.76 -23.50
C MET A 1 7.02 -7.86 -24.03
N PRO A 2 6.81 -7.12 -25.13
CA PRO A 2 7.80 -6.16 -25.63
C PRO A 2 8.15 -5.09 -24.57
N PRO A 3 9.41 -4.64 -24.50
CA PRO A 3 9.89 -3.73 -23.45
C PRO A 3 9.11 -2.41 -23.42
N TYR A 4 8.80 -1.84 -24.59
CA TYR A 4 8.01 -0.61 -24.71
C TYR A 4 6.58 -0.75 -24.18
N THR A 5 5.91 -1.87 -24.50
CA THR A 5 4.55 -2.15 -24.01
C THR A 5 4.53 -2.27 -22.49
N ARG A 6 5.53 -2.94 -21.91
CA ARG A 6 5.68 -3.09 -20.46
C ARG A 6 5.88 -1.73 -19.78
N THR A 7 6.81 -0.91 -20.30
CA THR A 7 7.06 0.42 -19.75
C THR A 7 5.84 1.32 -19.85
N ALA A 8 5.16 1.35 -21.00
CA ALA A 8 3.92 2.09 -21.16
C ALA A 8 2.87 1.66 -20.13
N LEU A 9 2.72 0.33 -19.91
CA LEU A 9 1.77 -0.20 -18.93
C LEU A 9 2.12 0.21 -17.50
N ILE A 10 3.40 0.16 -17.11
CA ILE A 10 3.86 0.60 -15.78
C ILE A 10 3.53 2.08 -15.56
N ILE A 11 3.85 2.94 -16.53
CA ILE A 11 3.60 4.38 -16.45
C ILE A 11 2.10 4.66 -16.37
N VAL A 12 1.29 4.01 -17.22
CA VAL A 12 -0.17 4.18 -17.22
C VAL A 12 -0.78 3.77 -15.88
N ILE A 13 -0.40 2.61 -15.33
CA ILE A 13 -0.91 2.15 -14.03
C ILE A 13 -0.51 3.14 -12.92
N ALA A 14 0.73 3.62 -12.93
CA ALA A 14 1.19 4.58 -11.95
C ALA A 14 0.46 5.92 -12.06
N ALA A 15 0.23 6.42 -13.29
CA ALA A 15 -0.49 7.66 -13.55
C ALA A 15 -1.96 7.56 -13.14
N VAL A 16 -2.63 6.45 -13.46
CA VAL A 16 -4.01 6.18 -13.04
C VAL A 16 -4.12 6.10 -11.52
N GLY A 17 -3.16 5.44 -10.86
CA GLY A 17 -3.09 5.38 -9.40
C GLY A 17 -2.96 6.76 -8.74
N ALA A 18 -2.08 7.62 -9.30
CA ALA A 18 -1.91 8.99 -8.84
C ALA A 18 -3.16 9.85 -9.12
N ALA A 19 -3.74 9.76 -10.32
CA ALA A 19 -4.98 10.44 -10.67
C ALA A 19 -6.13 10.07 -9.72
N ARG A 20 -6.21 8.78 -9.32
CA ARG A 20 -7.19 8.30 -8.35
C ARG A 20 -7.00 8.94 -6.97
N GLU A 21 -5.77 8.98 -6.45
CA GLU A 21 -5.52 9.62 -5.14
C GLU A 21 -5.78 11.12 -5.18
N LEU A 22 -5.46 11.79 -6.29
CA LEU A 22 -5.76 13.20 -6.52
C LEU A 22 -7.26 13.49 -6.71
N GLY A 23 -8.12 12.47 -6.75
CA GLY A 23 -9.56 12.61 -6.92
C GLY A 23 -10.01 12.90 -8.36
N LEU A 24 -9.13 12.72 -9.34
CA LEU A 24 -9.44 12.94 -10.77
C LEU A 24 -10.22 11.78 -11.38
N VAL A 25 -10.10 10.57 -10.83
CA VAL A 25 -10.82 9.37 -11.28
C VAL A 25 -11.33 8.55 -10.11
N ALA A 26 -12.53 7.99 -10.24
CA ALA A 26 -13.15 7.13 -9.23
C ALA A 26 -13.05 5.66 -9.65
N ILE A 27 -12.02 4.97 -9.16
CA ILE A 27 -11.79 3.55 -9.42
C ILE A 27 -11.92 2.77 -8.10
N PRO A 28 -12.79 1.75 -8.01
CA PRO A 28 -12.87 0.90 -6.84
C PRO A 28 -11.58 0.06 -6.71
N LEU A 29 -11.00 0.04 -5.51
CA LEU A 29 -9.81 -0.77 -5.24
C LEU A 29 -10.20 -2.22 -4.96
N PRO A 30 -9.34 -3.20 -5.28
CA PRO A 30 -9.51 -4.60 -4.91
C PRO A 30 -9.20 -4.76 -3.41
N GLN A 31 -10.07 -4.23 -2.57
CA GLN A 31 -9.94 -4.20 -1.13
C GLN A 31 -11.07 -5.01 -0.48
N ASN A 32 -10.76 -5.67 0.63
CA ASN A 32 -11.78 -6.31 1.44
C ASN A 32 -12.39 -5.26 2.39
N ALA A 33 -13.69 -5.00 2.28
CA ALA A 33 -14.37 -3.97 3.08
C ALA A 33 -14.59 -4.37 4.55
N ARG A 34 -14.13 -5.55 4.95
CA ARG A 34 -14.25 -6.07 6.31
C ARG A 34 -13.04 -5.62 7.13
N GLN A 35 -13.29 -5.09 8.32
CA GLN A 35 -12.24 -4.95 9.33
C GLN A 35 -11.92 -6.34 9.91
N ILE A 36 -10.70 -6.54 10.40
CA ILE A 36 -10.31 -7.82 10.99
C ILE A 36 -11.21 -8.07 12.21
N PRO A 37 -11.98 -9.17 12.24
CA PRO A 37 -12.97 -9.41 13.28
C PRO A 37 -12.30 -9.52 14.66
N GLN A 38 -12.78 -8.77 15.66
CA GLN A 38 -12.18 -8.76 17.01
C GLN A 38 -12.37 -10.10 17.74
N GLU A 39 -13.30 -10.95 17.27
CA GLU A 39 -13.56 -12.27 17.83
C GLU A 39 -12.37 -13.22 17.65
N VAL A 40 -11.49 -12.96 16.66
CA VAL A 40 -10.25 -13.72 16.42
C VAL A 40 -9.31 -13.66 17.64
N LEU A 41 -9.33 -12.56 18.41
CA LEU A 41 -8.51 -12.40 19.62
C LEU A 41 -9.12 -13.06 20.86
N ARG A 42 -10.41 -13.40 20.86
CA ARG A 42 -11.14 -13.89 22.06
C ARG A 42 -10.97 -15.39 22.32
N PHE A 43 -10.86 -16.22 21.29
CA PHE A 43 -10.91 -17.67 21.46
C PHE A 43 -9.54 -18.36 21.52
N ARG A 44 -8.48 -17.76 20.94
CA ARG A 44 -7.11 -18.33 20.93
C ARG A 44 -6.05 -17.23 20.87
N LEU A 45 -5.65 -16.67 22.02
CA LEU A 45 -4.80 -15.48 22.08
C LEU A 45 -3.53 -15.56 21.21
N ARG A 46 -2.78 -16.67 21.26
CA ARG A 46 -1.53 -16.84 20.50
C ARG A 46 -1.78 -16.93 18.99
N GLN A 47 -2.70 -17.81 18.56
CA GLN A 47 -3.02 -18.00 17.15
C GLN A 47 -3.71 -16.78 16.55
N GLY A 48 -4.62 -16.16 17.31
CA GLY A 48 -5.34 -14.95 16.93
C GLY A 48 -4.43 -13.74 16.76
N THR A 49 -3.42 -13.57 17.63
CA THR A 49 -2.43 -12.49 17.50
C THR A 49 -1.57 -12.67 16.25
N LEU A 50 -1.11 -13.89 15.97
CA LEU A 50 -0.34 -14.19 14.75
C LEU A 50 -1.17 -13.97 13.49
N GLN A 51 -2.43 -14.45 13.49
CA GLN A 51 -3.34 -14.24 12.37
C GLN A 51 -3.64 -12.75 12.16
N PHE A 52 -3.92 -12.00 13.23
CA PHE A 52 -4.15 -10.56 13.16
C PHE A 52 -2.94 -9.83 12.58
N GLY A 53 -1.73 -10.16 13.06
CA GLY A 53 -0.48 -9.58 12.54
C GLY A 53 -0.26 -9.88 11.06
N PHE A 54 -0.53 -11.12 10.63
CA PHE A 54 -0.45 -11.51 9.22
C PHE A 54 -1.48 -10.77 8.35
N GLU A 55 -2.75 -10.75 8.75
CA GLU A 55 -3.83 -10.09 8.01
C GLU A 55 -3.61 -8.57 7.94
N LEU A 56 -3.15 -7.96 9.04
CA LEU A 56 -2.80 -6.54 9.09
C LEU A 56 -1.59 -6.23 8.20
N GLY A 57 -0.51 -6.99 8.31
CA GLY A 57 0.75 -6.74 7.60
C GLY A 57 0.67 -6.98 6.10
N THR A 58 -0.05 -8.02 5.67
CA THR A 58 -0.19 -8.36 4.25
C THR A 58 -1.31 -7.61 3.54
N GLY A 59 -2.30 -7.10 4.28
CA GLY A 59 -3.43 -6.39 3.67
C GLY A 59 -4.55 -7.29 3.13
N VAL A 60 -4.42 -8.62 3.19
CA VAL A 60 -5.31 -9.57 2.49
C VAL A 60 -6.77 -9.51 2.99
N ARG A 61 -6.99 -9.15 4.26
CA ARG A 61 -8.34 -9.12 4.89
C ARG A 61 -8.61 -7.83 5.65
N THR A 62 -7.93 -6.76 5.26
CA THR A 62 -8.05 -5.45 5.90
C THR A 62 -8.15 -4.36 4.86
N TYR A 63 -8.77 -3.26 5.24
CA TYR A 63 -9.00 -2.12 4.38
C TYR A 63 -7.68 -1.41 4.03
N VAL A 64 -7.43 -1.21 2.73
CA VAL A 64 -6.27 -0.45 2.22
C VAL A 64 -6.78 0.65 1.30
N SER A 65 -7.05 1.81 1.90
CA SER A 65 -7.75 2.91 1.21
C SER A 65 -6.94 3.68 0.16
N ALA A 66 -5.63 3.44 0.09
CA ALA A 66 -4.71 4.05 -0.86
C ALA A 66 -4.44 3.08 -2.01
N SER A 67 -4.41 3.60 -3.24
CA SER A 67 -4.06 2.86 -4.46
C SER A 67 -2.58 2.46 -4.50
N THR A 68 -1.74 3.21 -3.79
CA THR A 68 -0.28 3.19 -3.86
C THR A 68 0.35 1.81 -3.65
N PRO A 69 -0.06 0.99 -2.66
CA PRO A 69 0.47 -0.37 -2.49
C PRO A 69 0.14 -1.30 -3.65
N TYR A 70 -1.04 -1.16 -4.25
CA TYR A 70 -1.47 -1.95 -5.41
C TYR A 70 -0.67 -1.57 -6.66
N VAL A 71 -0.48 -0.26 -6.88
CA VAL A 71 0.32 0.28 -7.98
C VAL A 71 1.77 -0.20 -7.87
N LEU A 72 2.37 -0.15 -6.67
CA LEU A 72 3.73 -0.62 -6.43
C LEU A 72 3.85 -2.12 -6.73
N ALA A 73 2.93 -2.95 -6.22
CA ALA A 73 2.95 -4.38 -6.46
C ALA A 73 2.86 -4.73 -7.96
N LEU A 74 1.95 -4.06 -8.68
CA LEU A 74 1.83 -4.21 -10.15
C LEU A 74 3.10 -3.73 -10.87
N GLY A 75 3.68 -2.61 -10.46
CA GLY A 75 4.92 -2.08 -11.04
C GLY A 75 6.09 -3.06 -10.89
N LEU A 76 6.26 -3.65 -9.70
CA LEU A 76 7.31 -4.64 -9.43
C LEU A 76 7.10 -5.93 -10.25
N LEU A 77 5.85 -6.42 -10.31
CA LEU A 77 5.48 -7.59 -11.10
C LEU A 77 5.75 -7.36 -12.60
N LEU A 78 5.25 -6.24 -13.14
CA LEU A 78 5.38 -5.93 -14.56
C LEU A 78 6.83 -5.69 -14.95
N SER A 79 7.63 -5.04 -14.09
CA SER A 79 9.06 -4.82 -14.35
C SER A 79 9.92 -6.07 -14.13
N HIS A 80 9.35 -7.19 -13.69
CA HIS A 80 10.06 -8.44 -13.40
C HIS A 80 11.23 -8.22 -12.43
N GLN A 81 11.00 -7.42 -11.38
CA GLN A 81 12.04 -7.17 -10.38
C GLN A 81 12.53 -8.46 -9.73
N ALA A 82 13.79 -8.44 -9.32
CA ALA A 82 14.37 -9.52 -8.54
C ALA A 82 13.60 -9.74 -7.22
N LEU A 83 13.79 -10.91 -6.62
CA LEU A 83 13.11 -11.28 -5.38
C LEU A 83 13.41 -10.30 -4.24
N LEU A 84 14.67 -9.87 -4.10
CA LEU A 84 15.10 -9.01 -3.01
C LEU A 84 14.33 -7.66 -2.94
N PRO A 85 14.31 -6.80 -3.98
CA PRO A 85 13.55 -5.55 -3.93
C PRO A 85 12.04 -5.78 -3.73
N THR A 86 11.51 -6.88 -4.27
CA THR A 86 10.09 -7.24 -4.09
C THR A 86 9.78 -7.58 -2.63
N VAL A 87 10.64 -8.37 -1.98
CA VAL A 87 10.52 -8.70 -0.56
C VAL A 87 10.70 -7.45 0.30
N LEU A 88 11.69 -6.60 0.00
CA LEU A 88 11.92 -5.35 0.73
C LEU A 88 10.71 -4.39 0.64
N ALA A 89 10.09 -4.27 -0.54
CA ALA A 89 8.89 -3.47 -0.70
C ALA A 89 7.71 -4.02 0.11
N GLY A 90 7.51 -5.34 0.08
CA GLY A 90 6.47 -6.01 0.86
C GLY A 90 6.68 -5.90 2.38
N THR A 91 7.92 -6.06 2.85
CA THR A 91 8.26 -5.92 4.27
C THR A 91 8.14 -4.48 4.73
N ALA A 92 8.56 -3.50 3.91
CA ALA A 92 8.38 -2.08 4.21
C ALA A 92 6.90 -1.70 4.33
N PHE A 93 6.05 -2.23 3.44
CA PHE A 93 4.60 -2.05 3.52
C PHE A 93 4.03 -2.62 4.84
N GLY A 94 4.33 -3.87 5.16
CA GLY A 94 3.86 -4.50 6.40
C GLY A 94 4.40 -3.80 7.65
N ALA A 95 5.67 -3.42 7.65
CA ALA A 95 6.32 -2.69 8.74
C ALA A 95 5.71 -1.30 8.97
N GLY A 96 5.40 -0.56 7.90
CA GLY A 96 4.71 0.73 8.00
C GLY A 96 3.35 0.62 8.67
N ARG A 97 2.60 -0.45 8.37
CA ARG A 97 1.31 -0.74 9.03
C ARG A 97 1.48 -1.11 10.50
N ALA A 98 2.45 -1.97 10.81
CA ALA A 98 2.78 -2.33 12.19
C ALA A 98 3.21 -1.11 13.02
N LEU A 99 4.05 -0.25 12.44
CA LEU A 99 4.50 1.00 13.05
C LEU A 99 3.33 1.96 13.30
N SER A 100 2.41 2.10 12.36
CA SER A 100 1.21 2.92 12.56
C SER A 100 0.36 2.44 13.76
N ALA A 101 0.21 1.12 13.92
CA ALA A 101 -0.50 0.55 15.07
C ALA A 101 0.27 0.78 16.39
N ALA A 102 1.58 0.57 16.39
CA ALA A 102 2.44 0.80 17.56
C ALA A 102 2.44 2.27 18.01
N LEU A 103 2.58 3.21 17.08
CA LEU A 103 2.53 4.64 17.37
C LEU A 103 1.17 5.07 17.90
N THR A 104 0.09 4.45 17.43
CA THR A 104 -1.25 4.71 17.98
C THR A 104 -1.33 4.26 19.43
N LEU A 105 -0.85 3.04 19.73
CA LEU A 105 -0.79 2.51 21.10
C LEU A 105 0.06 3.38 22.03
N TRP A 106 1.22 3.86 21.56
CA TRP A 106 2.15 4.65 22.37
C TRP A 106 1.71 6.10 22.57
N SER A 107 1.00 6.69 21.60
CA SER A 107 0.59 8.09 21.69
C SER A 107 -0.32 8.38 22.88
N ARG A 108 -1.21 7.43 23.25
CA ARG A 108 -2.27 7.60 24.25
C ARG A 108 -3.10 8.88 24.07
N ASP A 109 -3.08 9.44 22.87
CA ASP A 109 -3.73 10.70 22.53
C ASP A 109 -5.08 10.40 21.89
N PRO A 110 -6.21 10.81 22.52
CA PRO A 110 -7.54 10.57 21.98
C PRO A 110 -7.78 11.30 20.64
N ASP A 111 -7.09 12.41 20.38
CA ASP A 111 -7.28 13.26 19.19
C ASP A 111 -6.36 12.89 18.01
N ARG A 112 -5.45 11.92 18.22
CA ARG A 112 -4.53 11.45 17.18
C ARG A 112 -5.25 11.03 15.91
N GLY A 113 -6.39 10.35 16.04
CA GLY A 113 -7.19 9.90 14.91
C GLY A 113 -7.66 11.06 14.02
N ALA A 114 -8.17 12.13 14.64
CA ALA A 114 -8.59 13.35 13.94
C ALA A 114 -7.41 14.05 13.26
N THR A 115 -6.27 14.14 13.97
CA THR A 115 -5.05 14.76 13.44
C THR A 115 -4.50 14.01 12.21
N ILE A 116 -4.52 12.67 12.24
CA ILE A 116 -4.11 11.83 11.11
C ILE A 116 -5.11 11.97 9.97
N ALA A 117 -6.41 11.97 10.25
CA ALA A 117 -7.46 12.13 9.24
C ALA A 117 -7.32 13.45 8.48
N ALA A 118 -7.04 14.56 9.17
CA ALA A 118 -6.82 15.87 8.57
C ALA A 118 -5.62 15.90 7.60
N ARG A 119 -4.60 15.06 7.84
CA ARG A 119 -3.40 14.96 6.99
C ARG A 119 -3.49 13.87 5.94
N MET A 120 -4.50 13.01 6.00
CA MET A 120 -4.57 11.77 5.22
C MET A 120 -4.56 12.02 3.71
N THR A 121 -5.32 13.02 3.24
CA THR A 121 -5.35 13.40 1.81
C THR A 121 -3.97 13.81 1.32
N TRP A 122 -3.26 14.63 2.10
CA TRP A 122 -1.92 15.06 1.75
C TRP A 122 -0.92 13.90 1.72
N ILE A 123 -0.95 13.03 2.75
CA ILE A 123 -0.08 11.84 2.83
C ILE A 123 -0.31 10.94 1.61
N LYS A 124 -1.57 10.67 1.26
CA LYS A 124 -1.92 9.85 0.08
C LYS A 124 -1.40 10.45 -1.21
N ASN A 125 -1.64 11.75 -1.43
CA ASN A 125 -1.22 12.44 -2.64
C ASN A 125 0.30 12.43 -2.80
N VAL A 126 1.05 12.80 -1.75
CA VAL A 126 2.52 12.79 -1.77
C VAL A 126 3.07 11.40 -2.02
N THR A 127 2.50 10.38 -1.38
CA THR A 127 2.95 8.99 -1.58
C THR A 127 2.67 8.55 -3.01
N ALA A 128 1.50 8.88 -3.57
CA ALA A 128 1.13 8.52 -4.93
C ALA A 128 2.02 9.20 -5.98
N THR A 129 2.32 10.49 -5.82
CA THR A 129 3.25 11.21 -6.72
C THR A 129 4.67 10.67 -6.61
N THR A 130 5.10 10.29 -5.41
CA THR A 130 6.43 9.68 -5.20
C THR A 130 6.53 8.32 -5.89
N ILE A 131 5.50 7.47 -5.78
CA ILE A 131 5.47 6.19 -6.47
C ILE A 131 5.43 6.36 -8.00
N LEU A 132 4.65 7.32 -8.51
CA LEU A 132 4.64 7.65 -9.93
C LEU A 132 6.04 8.01 -10.42
N ALA A 133 6.73 8.91 -9.73
CA ALA A 133 8.09 9.31 -10.09
C ALA A 133 9.08 8.13 -10.04
N ALA A 134 9.03 7.32 -8.97
CA ALA A 134 9.91 6.17 -8.81
C ALA A 134 9.70 5.11 -9.91
N LEU A 135 8.44 4.80 -10.25
CA LEU A 135 8.13 3.82 -11.30
C LEU A 135 8.43 4.37 -12.70
N ALA A 136 8.25 5.66 -12.95
CA ALA A 136 8.65 6.29 -14.21
C ALA A 136 10.17 6.25 -14.40
N ALA A 137 10.95 6.55 -13.34
CA ALA A 137 12.40 6.44 -13.37
C ALA A 137 12.86 4.98 -13.61
N LEU A 138 12.25 4.02 -12.91
CA LEU A 138 12.51 2.59 -13.15
C LEU A 138 12.18 2.19 -14.59
N ALA A 139 11.05 2.66 -15.13
CA ALA A 139 10.62 2.31 -16.47
C ALA A 139 11.53 2.90 -17.56
N ALA A 140 12.10 4.09 -17.33
CA ALA A 140 13.11 4.68 -18.20
C ALA A 140 14.39 3.82 -18.27
N LEU A 141 14.83 3.29 -17.11
CA LEU A 141 15.98 2.39 -17.04
C LEU A 141 15.75 1.04 -17.74
N LEU A 142 14.49 0.63 -17.97
CA LEU A 142 14.18 -0.63 -18.66
C LEU A 142 14.23 -0.52 -20.21
N ILE A 143 14.31 0.69 -20.75
CA ILE A 143 14.39 0.96 -22.20
C ILE A 143 15.78 1.50 -22.59
N ALA A 144 16.52 2.08 -21.63
CA ALA A 144 17.92 2.46 -21.81
C ALA A 144 18.83 1.22 -21.99
#